data_AF-A0A7J4IBH8-F1
#
_entry.id   AF-A0A7J4IBH8-F1
#
_cell.length_a   1.000
_cell.length_b   1.000
_cell.length_c   1.000
_cell.angle_alpha   90.00
_cell.angle_beta   90.00
_cell.angle_gamma   90.00
#
_symmetry.space_group_name_H-M   'P 1'
#
loop_
_entity.id
_entity.type
_entity.pdbx_description
1 polymer ?
#
loop_
_entity_poly.entity_id
_entity_poly.type
_entity_poly.pdbx_seq_one_letter_code
_entity_poly.pdbx_strand_id
1 'polypeptide(L)'
;MKMSDVYLSGKFVGTVEDGEAFASSIKEERRRGVVSENVNVYYRHDTGEVYVEAAKGRLRRPLIVVREGRPLLTPEHIDKLRSNELRWSDLVRQGVIECLDAAEEENALVAFFEEELSPDNTHLEITPLSMFGLVTSLVPYANFNSAQKVNTGSKNQKQALGFYASNYLIRMDMDVNILHNSQMPVVKSMMHDISEYDKHPAGQNLVVAVMSYKGYNMEDAIIINRGSIERGMGRGSYYRPMIAEELRYSGGLVDEVCIPAKDVKGYKSERDYRFLEDDGIIYPEAQVSESDVVIGKTSPPRFLSSMEQYSLSAETRRESSVGMKHGEEGIVDFVLITENNEGNKLVQVKIRDQRIPEVGDKFSSRHGQKGVVGLIVPEADMPFTACGMVPDIIFSPHSIPTRMTMAHLIELIAGKTGALAGRFVDGTVFDSEPEEKLRKELLALGFRDNGLETMYDGETGEQFEVGIFIGDMYYLRLKHMVANKIHSRARGPIQLLTRQPTEGRAKEGGLRLGEMEKDTFVAHGAAMLLKERFDSDRTIVPVCESCGMVAIYDEYKRRSYCQVCGESPISFIELSYAFKLILDEFKSLVLYPQLKLKTKY
;
A
#
# COMPACT_ATOMS: atom_id res chain seq x y z
N MET A 1 -27.73 44.95 34.07
CA MET A 1 -27.68 43.76 33.21
C MET A 1 -26.28 43.70 32.62
N LYS A 2 -25.63 42.53 32.63
CA LYS A 2 -24.30 42.36 32.04
C LYS A 2 -24.52 42.17 30.54
N MET A 3 -24.12 43.14 29.72
CA MET A 3 -24.25 43.02 28.26
C MET A 3 -23.30 41.91 27.77
N SER A 4 -23.74 41.17 26.75
CA SER A 4 -22.98 40.12 26.10
C SER A 4 -22.20 40.69 24.92
N ASP A 5 -20.90 40.44 24.85
CA ASP A 5 -20.06 40.89 23.72
C ASP A 5 -20.30 40.00 22.49
N VAL A 6 -20.37 40.62 21.31
CA VAL A 6 -20.61 39.94 20.03
C VAL A 6 -19.38 40.02 19.14
N TYR A 7 -18.90 38.85 18.72
CA TYR A 7 -17.77 38.70 17.82
C TYR A 7 -18.24 38.14 16.47
N LEU A 8 -17.77 38.73 15.37
CA LEU A 8 -17.96 38.22 14.02
C LEU A 8 -16.62 37.76 13.45
N SER A 9 -16.46 36.44 13.28
CA SER A 9 -15.22 35.82 12.78
C SER A 9 -13.97 36.31 13.52
N GLY A 10 -14.05 36.30 14.87
CA GLY A 10 -12.99 36.74 15.78
C GLY A 10 -12.84 38.26 15.97
N LYS A 11 -13.62 39.09 15.28
CA LYS A 11 -13.60 40.56 15.48
C LYS A 11 -14.75 41.01 16.36
N PHE A 12 -14.47 41.79 17.39
CA PHE A 12 -15.51 42.43 18.19
C PHE A 12 -16.33 43.40 17.32
N VAL A 13 -17.66 43.28 17.37
CA VAL A 13 -18.57 44.11 16.57
C VAL A 13 -19.47 44.99 17.45
N GLY A 14 -19.84 44.52 18.64
CA GLY A 14 -20.71 45.27 19.54
C GLY A 14 -21.19 44.43 20.71
N THR A 15 -22.24 44.89 21.39
CA THR A 15 -22.81 44.23 22.57
C THR A 15 -24.32 44.07 22.43
N VAL A 16 -24.88 43.03 23.05
CA VAL A 16 -26.32 42.74 23.11
C VAL A 16 -26.76 42.55 24.57
N GLU A 17 -28.02 42.83 24.88
CA GLU A 17 -28.53 42.71 26.26
C GLU A 17 -28.67 41.24 26.70
N ASP A 18 -29.19 40.38 25.81
CA ASP A 18 -29.37 38.95 26.04
C ASP A 18 -28.70 38.16 24.89
N GLY A 19 -27.54 37.58 25.19
CA GLY A 19 -26.76 36.82 24.21
C GLY A 19 -27.42 35.52 23.77
N GLU A 20 -28.16 34.85 24.66
CA GLU A 20 -28.81 33.57 24.37
C GLU A 20 -30.04 33.78 23.47
N ALA A 21 -30.85 34.80 23.77
CA ALA A 21 -31.97 35.21 22.92
C ALA A 21 -31.47 35.67 21.55
N PHE A 22 -30.36 36.42 21.49
CA PHE A 22 -29.77 36.86 20.23
C PHE A 22 -29.26 35.69 19.38
N ALA A 23 -28.53 34.74 19.97
CA ALA A 23 -28.09 33.53 19.28
C ALA A 23 -29.27 32.70 18.75
N SER A 24 -30.32 32.55 19.56
CA SER A 24 -31.55 31.84 19.16
C SER A 24 -32.26 32.54 17.99
N SER A 25 -32.34 33.87 18.00
CA SER A 25 -32.91 34.66 16.90
C SER A 25 -32.16 34.43 15.58
N ILE A 26 -30.82 34.45 15.60
CA ILE A 26 -30.01 34.18 14.40
C ILE A 26 -30.26 32.75 13.88
N LYS A 27 -30.34 31.74 14.77
CA LYS A 27 -30.65 30.36 14.38
C LYS A 27 -32.03 30.27 13.72
N GLU A 28 -33.04 30.94 14.28
CA GLU A 28 -34.38 30.97 13.68
C GLU A 28 -34.44 31.71 12.34
N GLU A 29 -33.69 32.80 12.18
CA GLU A 29 -33.58 33.52 10.90
C GLU A 29 -32.86 32.68 9.84
N ARG A 30 -31.84 31.92 10.24
CA ARG A 30 -31.16 30.93 9.38
C ARG A 30 -32.12 29.84 8.93
N ARG A 31 -32.92 29.28 9.85
CA ARG A 31 -33.94 28.25 9.55
C ARG A 31 -35.07 28.77 8.64
N ARG A 32 -35.35 30.07 8.67
CA ARG A 32 -36.30 30.74 7.75
C ARG A 32 -35.68 31.11 6.40
N GLY A 33 -34.38 30.91 6.21
CA GLY A 33 -33.64 31.27 4.99
C GLY A 33 -33.36 32.76 4.84
N VAL A 34 -33.53 33.57 5.89
CA VAL A 34 -33.24 35.02 5.89
C VAL A 34 -31.73 35.24 6.00
N VAL A 35 -31.08 34.48 6.88
CA VAL A 35 -29.63 34.45 7.04
C VAL A 35 -29.06 33.27 6.26
N SER A 36 -27.86 33.41 5.70
CA SER A 36 -27.21 32.31 4.98
C SER A 36 -27.00 31.09 5.88
N GLU A 37 -27.26 29.90 5.34
CA GLU A 37 -26.90 28.60 5.92
C GLU A 37 -25.41 28.45 6.30
N ASN A 38 -24.56 29.35 5.81
CA ASN A 38 -23.13 29.38 6.13
C ASN A 38 -22.79 30.14 7.41
N VAL A 39 -23.75 30.84 8.03
CA VAL A 39 -23.52 31.52 9.30
C VAL A 39 -23.81 30.55 10.43
N ASN A 40 -22.84 30.35 11.33
CA ASN A 40 -23.01 29.61 12.56
C ASN A 40 -22.94 30.57 13.75
N VAL A 41 -23.69 30.28 14.81
CA VAL A 41 -23.72 31.14 16.00
C VAL A 41 -23.66 30.27 17.25
N TYR A 42 -22.75 30.61 18.15
CA TYR A 42 -22.64 29.95 19.45
C TYR A 42 -22.61 30.98 20.57
N TYR A 43 -23.27 30.64 21.66
CA TYR A 43 -23.30 31.41 22.90
C TYR A 43 -22.44 30.69 23.94
N ARG A 44 -21.43 31.38 24.45
CA ARG A 44 -20.56 30.85 25.51
C ARG A 44 -21.15 31.21 26.87
N HIS A 45 -21.76 30.23 27.53
CA HIS A 45 -22.39 30.43 28.84
C HIS A 45 -21.40 30.91 29.93
N ASP A 46 -20.13 30.51 29.86
CA ASP A 46 -19.12 30.86 30.87
C ASP A 46 -18.76 32.36 30.89
N THR A 47 -18.58 32.95 29.71
CA THR A 47 -18.16 34.35 29.56
C THR A 47 -19.32 35.29 29.28
N GLY A 48 -20.46 34.75 28.80
CA GLY A 48 -21.59 35.52 28.32
C GLY A 48 -21.30 36.21 27.00
N GLU A 49 -20.58 35.55 26.08
CA GLU A 49 -20.18 36.09 24.79
C GLU A 49 -20.90 35.36 23.65
N VAL A 50 -21.25 36.09 22.59
CA VAL A 50 -21.82 35.52 21.36
C VAL A 50 -20.77 35.58 20.26
N TYR A 51 -20.59 34.46 19.57
CA TYR A 51 -19.69 34.36 18.43
C TYR A 51 -20.48 33.96 17.20
N VAL A 52 -20.37 34.78 16.16
CA VAL A 52 -20.97 34.57 14.85
C VAL A 52 -19.85 34.23 13.88
N GLU A 53 -19.87 33.01 13.35
CA GLU A 53 -18.84 32.50 12.45
C GLU A 53 -19.36 32.40 11.02
N ALA A 54 -18.68 33.12 10.11
CA ALA A 54 -18.96 33.14 8.68
C ALA A 54 -17.70 32.88 7.83
N ALA A 55 -16.59 32.51 8.48
CA ALA A 55 -15.32 32.26 7.80
C ALA A 55 -15.38 31.03 6.87
N LYS A 56 -14.56 31.05 5.82
CA LYS A 56 -14.37 29.93 4.89
C LYS A 56 -13.43 28.88 5.50
N GLY A 57 -13.63 27.61 5.16
CA GLY A 57 -12.75 26.51 5.57
C GLY A 57 -13.17 25.76 6.85
N ARG A 58 -14.31 26.13 7.45
CA ARG A 58 -14.88 25.42 8.61
C ARG A 58 -15.46 24.07 8.20
N LEU A 59 -15.23 23.06 9.03
CA LEU A 59 -15.89 21.76 8.93
C LEU A 59 -17.24 21.86 9.62
N ARG A 60 -18.27 21.34 8.96
CA ARG A 60 -19.65 21.35 9.46
C ARG A 60 -20.25 19.96 9.35
N ARG A 61 -21.07 19.62 10.33
CA ARG A 61 -21.81 18.35 10.42
C ARG A 61 -23.30 18.65 10.21
N PRO A 62 -23.94 18.08 9.18
CA PRO A 62 -25.37 18.21 8.99
C PRO A 62 -26.12 17.33 10.00
N LEU A 63 -27.11 17.92 10.68
CA LEU A 63 -27.95 17.24 11.66
C LEU A 63 -29.43 17.55 11.41
N ILE A 64 -30.31 16.66 11.86
CA ILE A 64 -31.75 16.88 11.81
C ILE A 64 -32.14 17.74 13.01
N VAL A 65 -32.88 18.81 12.78
CA VAL A 65 -33.37 19.67 13.87
C VAL A 65 -34.49 18.96 14.63
N VAL A 66 -34.43 19.00 15.95
CA VAL A 66 -35.45 18.46 16.86
C VAL A 66 -36.13 19.61 17.59
N ARG A 67 -37.46 19.53 17.75
CA ARG A 67 -38.24 20.45 18.59
C ARG A 67 -39.15 19.65 19.51
N GLU A 68 -39.09 19.95 20.80
CA GLU A 68 -39.94 19.32 21.83
C GLU A 68 -39.90 17.77 21.75
N GLY A 69 -38.70 17.21 21.51
CA GLY A 69 -38.49 15.76 21.40
C GLY A 69 -38.98 15.13 20.10
N ARG A 70 -39.36 15.92 19.08
CA ARG A 70 -39.76 15.41 17.76
C ARG A 70 -38.84 15.93 16.65
N PRO A 71 -38.33 15.07 15.76
CA PRO A 71 -37.55 15.52 14.62
C PRO A 71 -38.44 16.29 13.64
N LEU A 72 -37.91 17.36 13.06
CA LEU A 72 -38.61 18.11 12.00
C LEU A 72 -38.66 17.34 10.67
N LEU A 73 -37.81 16.32 10.51
CA LEU A 73 -37.86 15.42 9.37
C LEU A 73 -39.05 14.46 9.55
N THR A 74 -40.03 14.54 8.65
CA THR A 74 -41.24 13.71 8.69
C THR A 74 -41.20 12.61 7.63
N PRO A 75 -42.00 11.54 7.77
CA PRO A 75 -42.15 10.52 6.72
C PRO A 75 -42.55 11.09 5.36
N GLU A 76 -43.36 12.15 5.32
CA GLU A 76 -43.73 12.84 4.07
C GLU A 76 -42.53 13.46 3.36
N HIS A 77 -41.57 14.03 4.11
CA HIS A 77 -40.32 14.52 3.53
C HIS A 77 -39.53 13.37 2.91
N ILE A 78 -39.48 12.21 3.56
CA ILE A 78 -38.79 11.01 3.07
C ILE A 78 -39.44 10.50 1.78
N ASP A 79 -40.77 10.44 1.72
CA ASP A 79 -41.49 10.00 0.52
C ASP A 79 -41.28 10.95 -0.67
N LYS A 80 -41.29 12.26 -0.41
CA LYS A 80 -40.97 13.29 -1.42
C LYS A 80 -39.51 13.26 -1.88
N LEU A 81 -38.57 12.90 -1.01
CA LEU A 81 -37.17 12.66 -1.40
C LEU A 81 -37.08 11.43 -2.31
N ARG A 82 -37.80 10.35 -1.98
CA ARG A 82 -37.84 9.12 -2.81
C ARG A 82 -38.47 9.36 -4.18
N SER A 83 -39.48 10.23 -4.28
CA SER A 83 -40.09 10.61 -5.56
C SER A 83 -39.31 11.69 -6.33
N ASN A 84 -38.16 12.16 -5.81
CA ASN A 84 -37.37 13.27 -6.34
C ASN A 84 -38.11 14.62 -6.44
N GLU A 85 -39.17 14.81 -5.66
CA GLU A 85 -39.90 16.08 -5.54
C GLU A 85 -39.19 17.08 -4.62
N LEU A 86 -38.51 16.57 -3.58
CA LEU A 86 -37.63 17.36 -2.71
C LEU A 86 -36.17 16.99 -2.95
N ARG A 87 -35.28 17.99 -2.85
CA ARG A 87 -33.84 17.78 -2.82
C ARG A 87 -33.29 18.07 -1.44
N TRP A 88 -32.07 17.59 -1.17
CA TRP A 88 -31.33 17.91 0.06
C TRP A 88 -31.26 19.42 0.34
N SER A 89 -30.99 20.22 -0.70
CA SER A 89 -30.95 21.69 -0.59
C SER A 89 -32.26 22.30 -0.10
N ASP A 90 -33.39 21.67 -0.42
CA ASP A 90 -34.71 22.17 -0.01
C ASP A 90 -34.96 21.89 1.47
N LEU A 91 -34.49 20.75 2.00
CA LEU A 91 -34.55 20.46 3.44
C LEU A 91 -33.70 21.41 4.28
N VAL A 92 -32.53 21.80 3.77
CA VAL A 92 -31.68 22.82 4.42
C VAL A 92 -32.38 24.18 4.41
N ARG A 93 -32.98 24.58 3.27
CA ARG A 93 -33.74 25.85 3.16
C ARG A 93 -35.01 25.87 4.02
N GLN A 94 -35.65 24.72 4.22
CA GLN A 94 -36.80 24.57 5.10
C GLN A 94 -36.41 24.56 6.58
N GLY A 95 -35.11 24.53 6.91
CA GLY A 95 -34.61 24.47 8.28
C GLY A 95 -34.83 23.11 8.96
N VAL A 96 -35.09 22.06 8.18
CA VAL A 96 -35.20 20.67 8.67
C VAL A 96 -33.82 20.11 8.98
N ILE A 97 -32.85 20.42 8.12
CA ILE A 97 -31.44 20.04 8.28
C ILE A 97 -30.63 21.29 8.59
N GLU A 98 -29.78 21.20 9.60
CA GLU A 98 -28.92 22.29 10.05
C GLU A 98 -27.45 21.83 10.09
N CYS A 99 -26.57 22.63 9.50
CA CYS A 99 -25.13 22.32 9.43
C CYS A 99 -24.40 23.05 10.55
N LEU A 100 -24.08 22.32 11.63
CA LEU A 100 -23.36 22.88 12.79
C LEU A 100 -21.86 22.82 12.55
N ASP A 101 -21.13 23.87 12.93
CA ASP A 101 -19.68 23.78 13.09
C ASP A 101 -19.33 23.34 14.51
N ALA A 102 -18.05 23.05 14.74
CA ALA A 102 -17.58 22.57 16.06
C ALA A 102 -17.88 23.54 17.22
N ALA A 103 -18.05 24.84 16.94
CA ALA A 103 -18.31 25.82 17.99
C ALA A 103 -19.79 25.92 18.33
N GLU A 104 -20.67 25.86 17.32
CA GLU A 104 -22.11 25.79 17.54
C GLU A 104 -22.57 24.44 18.09
N GLU A 105 -21.86 23.35 17.78
CA GLU A 105 -22.12 22.02 18.33
C GLU A 105 -21.98 21.97 19.87
N GLU A 106 -21.19 22.86 20.48
CA GLU A 106 -21.08 22.99 21.94
C GLU A 106 -22.41 23.39 22.61
N ASN A 107 -23.31 24.03 21.87
CA ASN A 107 -24.67 24.36 22.34
C ASN A 107 -25.72 23.34 21.88
N ALA A 108 -25.32 22.18 21.35
CA ALA A 108 -26.24 21.17 20.82
C ALA A 108 -26.21 19.88 21.65
N LEU A 109 -27.40 19.38 22.00
CA LEU A 109 -27.58 18.04 22.56
C LEU A 109 -28.10 17.12 21.46
N VAL A 110 -27.18 16.35 20.87
CA VAL A 110 -27.45 15.48 19.71
C VAL A 110 -27.79 14.07 20.17
N ALA A 111 -28.95 13.54 19.76
CA ALA A 111 -29.29 12.11 19.92
C ALA A 111 -28.73 11.29 18.75
N PHE A 112 -28.29 10.05 18.99
CA PHE A 112 -27.80 9.17 17.92
C PHE A 112 -28.91 8.37 17.26
N PHE A 113 -29.90 7.95 18.06
CA PHE A 113 -31.04 7.19 17.60
C PHE A 113 -32.35 7.88 17.97
N GLU A 114 -33.42 7.61 17.21
CA GLU A 114 -34.74 8.20 17.48
C GLU A 114 -35.31 7.76 18.83
N GLU A 115 -34.95 6.56 19.31
CA GLU A 115 -35.42 6.03 20.59
C GLU A 115 -34.83 6.78 21.81
N GLU A 116 -33.73 7.51 21.61
CA GLU A 116 -33.04 8.28 22.66
C GLU A 116 -33.55 9.72 22.76
N LEU A 117 -34.51 10.13 21.91
CA LEU A 117 -35.01 11.48 21.89
C LEU A 117 -35.76 11.85 23.17
N SER A 118 -35.27 12.90 23.81
CA SER A 118 -35.90 13.59 24.93
C SER A 118 -36.31 15.02 24.53
N PRO A 119 -37.17 15.69 25.29
CA PRO A 119 -37.52 17.09 25.05
C PRO A 119 -36.34 18.06 25.06
N ASP A 120 -35.22 17.69 25.70
CA ASP A 120 -34.00 18.49 25.84
C ASP A 120 -33.09 18.38 24.60
N ASN A 121 -33.28 17.36 23.74
CA ASN A 121 -32.47 17.17 22.55
C ASN A 121 -32.75 18.27 21.53
N THR A 122 -31.68 18.88 21.03
CA THR A 122 -31.77 19.95 20.03
C THR A 122 -31.67 19.41 18.60
N HIS A 123 -30.94 18.30 18.43
CA HIS A 123 -30.68 17.69 17.13
C HIS A 123 -30.68 16.16 17.20
N LEU A 124 -30.82 15.54 16.05
CA LEU A 124 -30.75 14.10 15.82
C LEU A 124 -29.71 13.81 14.73
N GLU A 125 -28.90 12.78 14.94
CA GLU A 125 -27.94 12.27 13.95
C GLU A 125 -28.67 11.64 12.76
N ILE A 126 -28.16 11.86 11.54
CA ILE A 126 -28.77 11.32 10.33
C ILE A 126 -28.51 9.82 10.23
N THR A 127 -27.25 9.44 10.45
CA THR A 127 -26.87 8.04 10.57
C THR A 127 -25.58 7.95 11.40
N PRO A 128 -25.53 7.10 12.43
CA PRO A 128 -24.31 6.86 13.21
C PRO A 128 -23.13 6.37 12.35
N LEU A 129 -23.38 5.83 11.16
CA LEU A 129 -22.36 5.44 10.19
C LEU A 129 -21.47 6.61 9.75
N SER A 130 -21.99 7.85 9.77
CA SER A 130 -21.29 9.07 9.34
C SER A 130 -20.03 9.36 10.15
N MET A 131 -19.90 8.78 11.35
CA MET A 131 -18.67 8.86 12.16
C MET A 131 -17.47 8.18 11.49
N PHE A 132 -17.72 7.19 10.63
CA PHE A 132 -16.69 6.45 9.92
C PHE A 132 -16.40 7.07 8.56
N GLY A 133 -15.11 7.14 8.20
CA GLY A 133 -14.72 7.45 6.84
C GLY A 133 -15.06 6.31 5.88
N LEU A 134 -15.22 6.64 4.59
CA LEU A 134 -15.65 5.73 3.51
C LEU A 134 -15.06 4.32 3.60
N VAL A 135 -13.74 4.20 3.70
CA VAL A 135 -13.04 2.89 3.68
C VAL A 135 -13.28 2.09 4.96
N THR A 136 -13.47 2.76 6.10
CA THR A 136 -13.76 2.06 7.36
C THR A 136 -15.18 1.52 7.37
N SER A 137 -16.13 2.25 6.78
CA SER A 137 -17.53 1.84 6.65
C SER A 137 -17.74 0.63 5.73
N LEU A 138 -16.73 0.24 4.95
CA LEU A 138 -16.73 -0.99 4.14
C LEU A 138 -16.39 -2.25 4.97
N VAL A 139 -15.94 -2.11 6.22
CA VAL A 139 -15.75 -3.23 7.14
C VAL A 139 -17.12 -3.57 7.75
N PRO A 140 -17.72 -4.73 7.43
CA PRO A 140 -19.02 -5.09 8.00
C PRO A 140 -18.89 -5.39 9.48
N TYR A 141 -19.98 -5.18 10.23
CA TYR A 141 -20.06 -5.48 11.67
C TYR A 141 -18.90 -4.87 12.49
N ALA A 142 -18.38 -3.70 12.08
CA ALA A 142 -17.18 -3.11 12.67
C ALA A 142 -17.31 -2.81 14.18
N ASN A 143 -18.52 -2.60 14.67
CA ASN A 143 -18.86 -2.39 16.09
C ASN A 143 -18.58 -3.64 16.96
N PHE A 144 -18.42 -4.83 16.38
CA PHE A 144 -18.08 -6.07 17.09
C PHE A 144 -16.57 -6.37 17.09
N ASN A 145 -15.74 -5.46 16.57
CA ASN A 145 -14.28 -5.59 16.55
C ASN A 145 -13.62 -4.57 17.47
N SER A 146 -12.39 -4.88 17.90
CA SER A 146 -11.53 -3.88 18.52
C SER A 146 -11.15 -2.76 17.54
N ALA A 147 -11.02 -1.52 18.05
CA ALA A 147 -10.70 -0.35 17.22
C ALA A 147 -9.41 -0.52 16.39
N GLN A 148 -8.39 -1.17 16.96
CA GLN A 148 -7.15 -1.48 16.25
C GLN A 148 -7.39 -2.37 15.01
N LYS A 149 -8.29 -3.36 15.13
CA LYS A 149 -8.62 -4.29 14.04
C LYS A 149 -9.46 -3.63 12.97
N VAL A 150 -10.40 -2.77 13.35
CA VAL A 150 -11.15 -1.94 12.40
C VAL A 150 -10.20 -1.08 11.56
N ASN A 151 -9.27 -0.34 12.20
CA ASN A 151 -8.29 0.49 11.49
C ASN A 151 -7.37 -0.35 10.59
N THR A 152 -6.96 -1.53 11.04
CA THR A 152 -6.17 -2.46 10.21
C THR A 152 -6.98 -2.94 9.01
N GLY A 153 -8.25 -3.30 9.20
CA GLY A 153 -9.19 -3.65 8.14
C GLY A 153 -9.29 -2.57 7.07
N SER A 154 -9.51 -1.31 7.47
CA SER A 154 -9.56 -0.16 6.56
C SER A 154 -8.26 0.01 5.75
N LYS A 155 -7.10 -0.18 6.38
CA LYS A 155 -5.80 -0.12 5.68
C LYS A 155 -5.64 -1.24 4.65
N ASN A 156 -6.18 -2.43 4.94
CA ASN A 156 -6.04 -3.59 4.07
C ASN A 156 -6.86 -3.46 2.80
N GLN A 157 -8.05 -2.86 2.90
CA GLN A 157 -8.86 -2.54 1.73
C GLN A 157 -8.13 -1.63 0.75
N LYS A 158 -7.35 -0.64 1.23
CA LYS A 158 -6.51 0.22 0.36
C LYS A 158 -5.33 -0.52 -0.29
N GLN A 159 -4.97 -1.70 0.22
CA GLN A 159 -3.86 -2.51 -0.29
C GLN A 159 -4.33 -3.68 -1.15
N ALA A 160 -5.64 -3.90 -1.23
CA ALA A 160 -6.25 -4.99 -1.94
C ALA A 160 -6.07 -4.83 -3.46
N LEU A 161 -5.92 -5.96 -4.14
CA LEU A 161 -5.98 -6.01 -5.60
C LEU A 161 -7.43 -5.89 -6.04
N GLY A 162 -7.68 -5.04 -7.02
CA GLY A 162 -9.02 -4.85 -7.55
C GLY A 162 -9.00 -4.21 -8.91
N PHE A 163 -10.20 -3.98 -9.42
CA PHE A 163 -10.39 -3.23 -10.64
C PHE A 163 -10.32 -1.72 -10.34
N TYR A 164 -9.24 -1.05 -10.73
CA TYR A 164 -9.01 0.34 -10.33
C TYR A 164 -9.50 1.38 -11.35
N ALA A 165 -9.50 1.05 -12.64
CA ALA A 165 -9.94 1.94 -13.71
C ALA A 165 -10.36 1.13 -14.95
N SER A 166 -11.43 1.53 -15.62
CA SER A 166 -11.92 0.84 -16.83
C SER A 166 -10.99 0.99 -18.03
N ASN A 167 -10.31 2.12 -18.14
CA ASN A 167 -9.36 2.40 -19.22
C ASN A 167 -7.94 1.94 -18.90
N TYR A 168 -7.75 1.01 -17.95
CA TYR A 168 -6.41 0.55 -17.56
C TYR A 168 -5.60 -0.02 -18.73
N LEU A 169 -6.25 -0.58 -19.75
CA LEU A 169 -5.59 -1.17 -20.92
C LEU A 169 -4.73 -0.14 -21.68
N ILE A 170 -5.25 1.09 -21.84
CA ILE A 170 -4.56 2.18 -22.54
C ILE A 170 -3.75 3.08 -21.61
N ARG A 171 -3.91 2.94 -20.29
CA ARG A 171 -3.16 3.72 -19.30
C ARG A 171 -1.77 3.17 -19.07
N MET A 172 -0.83 4.10 -18.86
CA MET A 172 0.57 3.86 -18.56
C MET A 172 0.88 4.18 -17.09
N ASP A 173 0.21 3.48 -16.18
CA ASP A 173 0.41 3.63 -14.74
C ASP A 173 1.54 2.70 -14.23
N MET A 174 2.31 3.18 -13.26
CA MET A 174 3.39 2.41 -12.63
C MET A 174 2.86 1.51 -11.49
N ASP A 175 3.43 0.30 -11.38
CA ASP A 175 3.20 -0.64 -10.27
C ASP A 175 1.73 -1.02 -10.01
N VAL A 176 0.97 -1.27 -11.07
CA VAL A 176 -0.45 -1.59 -10.99
C VAL A 176 -0.67 -3.08 -10.90
N ASN A 177 -1.59 -3.51 -10.03
CA ASN A 177 -2.03 -4.89 -9.93
C ASN A 177 -3.54 -4.96 -10.12
N ILE A 178 -4.00 -5.84 -11.01
CA ILE A 178 -5.41 -6.08 -11.29
C ILE A 178 -5.74 -7.52 -10.92
N LEU A 179 -6.85 -7.71 -10.20
CA LEU A 179 -7.42 -9.03 -9.93
C LEU A 179 -8.26 -9.46 -11.14
N HIS A 180 -8.12 -10.71 -11.60
CA HIS A 180 -8.82 -11.19 -12.80
C HIS A 180 -10.32 -11.33 -12.59
N ASN A 181 -10.72 -11.96 -11.48
CA ASN A 181 -12.11 -12.29 -11.17
C ASN A 181 -12.51 -11.62 -9.85
N SER A 182 -12.67 -10.30 -9.85
CA SER A 182 -13.22 -9.59 -8.69
C SER A 182 -14.72 -9.87 -8.51
N GLN A 183 -15.20 -9.92 -7.27
CA GLN A 183 -16.60 -10.20 -6.93
C GLN A 183 -17.16 -9.16 -5.96
N MET A 184 -18.49 -9.04 -5.92
CA MET A 184 -19.18 -8.25 -4.89
C MET A 184 -19.23 -9.07 -3.59
N PRO A 185 -18.94 -8.49 -2.41
CA PRO A 185 -19.09 -9.20 -1.15
C PRO A 185 -20.56 -9.58 -0.90
N VAL A 186 -20.82 -10.82 -0.45
CA VAL A 186 -22.17 -11.28 -0.07
C VAL A 186 -22.70 -10.49 1.12
N VAL A 187 -21.84 -10.25 2.12
CA VAL A 187 -22.13 -9.35 3.24
C VAL A 187 -21.66 -7.96 2.87
N LYS A 188 -22.60 -7.05 2.60
CA LYS A 188 -22.30 -5.67 2.22
C LYS A 188 -22.77 -4.69 3.30
N SER A 189 -22.25 -3.49 3.20
CA SER A 189 -22.69 -2.33 3.99
C SER A 189 -23.28 -1.32 3.02
N MET A 190 -24.18 -0.45 3.47
CA MET A 190 -24.79 0.63 2.69
C MET A 190 -23.77 1.43 1.88
N MET A 191 -22.55 1.59 2.40
CA MET A 191 -21.46 2.30 1.71
C MET A 191 -20.95 1.60 0.46
N HIS A 192 -21.16 0.29 0.31
CA HIS A 192 -20.84 -0.41 -0.94
C HIS A 192 -21.77 0.02 -2.07
N ASP A 193 -23.06 0.26 -1.77
CA ASP A 193 -24.03 0.72 -2.76
C ASP A 193 -23.80 2.20 -3.10
N ILE A 194 -23.56 3.06 -2.08
CA ILE A 194 -23.27 4.48 -2.28
C ILE A 194 -21.99 4.71 -3.08
N SER A 195 -20.97 3.87 -2.87
CA SER A 195 -19.69 3.98 -3.60
C SER A 195 -19.68 3.25 -4.93
N GLU A 196 -20.80 2.65 -5.36
CA GLU A 196 -20.89 1.84 -6.59
C GLU A 196 -19.78 0.77 -6.65
N TYR A 197 -19.57 0.09 -5.51
CA TYR A 197 -18.48 -0.86 -5.33
C TYR A 197 -18.56 -2.06 -6.30
N ASP A 198 -19.74 -2.35 -6.83
CA ASP A 198 -20.00 -3.33 -7.89
C ASP A 198 -19.24 -3.02 -9.19
N LYS A 199 -18.96 -1.74 -9.46
CA LYS A 199 -18.18 -1.31 -10.63
C LYS A 199 -16.67 -1.48 -10.45
N HIS A 200 -16.20 -1.54 -9.21
CA HIS A 200 -14.77 -1.67 -8.88
C HIS A 200 -14.51 -2.55 -7.64
N PRO A 201 -14.85 -3.85 -7.68
CA PRO A 201 -14.60 -4.74 -6.57
C PRO A 201 -13.12 -5.10 -6.43
N ALA A 202 -12.69 -5.35 -5.18
CA ALA A 202 -11.28 -5.56 -4.81
C ALA A 202 -10.99 -6.87 -4.04
N GLY A 203 -11.75 -7.93 -4.32
CA GLY A 203 -11.66 -9.20 -3.59
C GLY A 203 -12.59 -10.27 -4.15
N GLN A 204 -12.67 -11.39 -3.43
CA GLN A 204 -13.45 -12.57 -3.80
C GLN A 204 -14.16 -13.14 -2.56
N ASN A 205 -15.35 -13.69 -2.75
CA ASN A 205 -16.01 -14.49 -1.71
C ASN A 205 -15.39 -15.88 -1.73
N LEU A 206 -14.88 -16.32 -0.58
CA LEU A 206 -14.20 -17.60 -0.43
C LEU A 206 -14.85 -18.38 0.70
N VAL A 207 -14.88 -19.71 0.55
CA VAL A 207 -15.31 -20.62 1.60
C VAL A 207 -14.16 -20.77 2.60
N VAL A 208 -14.38 -20.40 3.85
CA VAL A 208 -13.36 -20.42 4.90
C VAL A 208 -13.73 -21.43 5.99
N ALA A 209 -12.82 -22.35 6.25
CA ALA A 209 -12.92 -23.27 7.39
C ALA A 209 -11.98 -22.82 8.52
N VAL A 210 -12.49 -22.81 9.75
CA VAL A 210 -11.71 -22.46 10.95
C VAL A 210 -11.26 -23.74 11.64
N MET A 211 -10.03 -24.18 11.38
CA MET A 211 -9.44 -25.38 12.00
C MET A 211 -7.91 -25.33 11.97
N SER A 212 -7.26 -26.08 12.85
CA SER A 212 -5.81 -26.32 12.74
C SER A 212 -5.56 -27.39 11.69
N TYR A 213 -4.60 -27.17 10.80
CA TYR A 213 -4.28 -28.14 9.75
C TYR A 213 -2.78 -28.32 9.64
N LYS A 214 -2.31 -29.50 10.10
CA LYS A 214 -0.92 -29.98 9.99
C LYS A 214 0.17 -29.01 10.51
N GLY A 215 -0.21 -28.02 11.32
CA GLY A 215 0.69 -26.97 11.81
C GLY A 215 1.07 -25.88 10.79
N TYR A 216 0.63 -25.99 9.53
CA TYR A 216 1.00 -25.04 8.47
C TYR A 216 0.18 -23.73 8.47
N ASN A 217 -0.84 -23.64 9.31
CA ASN A 217 -1.61 -22.43 9.57
C ASN A 217 -1.43 -21.90 10.99
N MET A 218 -0.27 -22.15 11.62
CA MET A 218 0.13 -21.49 12.86
C MET A 218 0.67 -20.07 12.58
N GLU A 219 0.68 -19.20 13.59
CA GLU A 219 1.30 -17.86 13.50
C GLU A 219 0.85 -17.03 12.26
N ASP A 220 -0.47 -16.94 12.05
CA ASP A 220 -1.10 -16.19 10.95
C ASP A 220 -0.87 -16.73 9.54
N ALA A 221 -0.30 -17.92 9.41
CA ALA A 221 -0.31 -18.59 8.13
C ALA A 221 -1.72 -19.06 7.76
N ILE A 222 -2.03 -19.01 6.47
CA ILE A 222 -3.25 -19.56 5.89
C ILE A 222 -2.91 -20.68 4.94
N ILE A 223 -3.81 -21.65 4.83
CA ILE A 223 -3.71 -22.72 3.83
C ILE A 223 -4.70 -22.43 2.73
N ILE A 224 -4.29 -22.68 1.49
CA ILE A 224 -5.12 -22.44 0.31
C ILE A 224 -5.30 -23.73 -0.48
N ASN A 225 -6.53 -23.93 -0.98
CA ASN A 225 -6.85 -24.99 -1.93
C ASN A 225 -6.22 -24.74 -3.31
N ARG A 226 -5.39 -25.67 -3.77
CA ARG A 226 -4.76 -25.65 -5.08
C ARG A 226 -5.78 -25.66 -6.22
N GLY A 227 -6.84 -26.46 -6.10
CA GLY A 227 -7.90 -26.55 -7.11
C GLY A 227 -8.58 -25.20 -7.35
N SER A 228 -8.82 -24.44 -6.29
CA SER A 228 -9.37 -23.08 -6.36
C SER A 228 -8.42 -22.11 -7.08
N ILE A 229 -7.11 -22.15 -6.77
CA ILE A 229 -6.09 -21.34 -7.49
C ILE A 229 -6.05 -21.70 -8.98
N GLU A 230 -6.09 -22.99 -9.30
CA GLU A 230 -6.04 -23.51 -10.67
C GLU A 230 -7.27 -23.07 -11.50
N ARG A 231 -8.42 -22.90 -10.84
CA ARG A 231 -9.67 -22.38 -11.42
C ARG A 231 -9.74 -20.85 -11.48
N GLY A 232 -8.76 -20.13 -10.96
CA GLY A 232 -8.66 -18.67 -11.08
C GLY A 232 -8.85 -17.88 -9.79
N MET A 233 -8.94 -18.54 -8.63
CA MET A 233 -8.96 -17.86 -7.34
C MET A 233 -7.68 -17.06 -7.13
N GLY A 234 -7.83 -15.79 -6.74
CA GLY A 234 -6.75 -14.88 -6.40
C GLY A 234 -5.83 -14.49 -7.56
N ARG A 235 -6.01 -14.99 -8.80
CA ARG A 235 -5.12 -14.66 -9.93
C ARG A 235 -5.20 -13.18 -10.29
N GLY A 236 -4.05 -12.59 -10.57
CA GLY A 236 -3.96 -11.20 -10.99
C GLY A 236 -2.89 -10.97 -12.04
N SER A 237 -2.92 -9.79 -12.63
CA SER A 237 -1.89 -9.29 -13.54
C SER A 237 -1.23 -8.06 -12.95
N TYR A 238 0.09 -8.06 -12.95
CA TYR A 238 0.93 -6.94 -12.57
C TYR A 238 1.38 -6.20 -13.84
N TYR A 239 1.25 -4.87 -13.86
CA TYR A 239 1.60 -4.02 -14.99
C TYR A 239 2.70 -3.05 -14.58
N ARG A 240 3.70 -2.90 -15.45
CA ARG A 240 4.76 -1.91 -15.32
C ARG A 240 5.14 -1.32 -16.69
N PRO A 241 5.20 0.01 -16.83
CA PRO A 241 5.71 0.65 -18.03
C PRO A 241 7.24 0.84 -17.95
N MET A 242 7.91 0.54 -19.04
CA MET A 242 9.30 0.88 -19.31
C MET A 242 9.33 2.12 -20.21
N ILE A 243 10.11 3.13 -19.85
CA ILE A 243 10.10 4.43 -20.52
C ILE A 243 11.51 4.77 -20.98
N ALA A 244 11.63 5.22 -22.23
CA ALA A 244 12.86 5.75 -22.80
C ALA A 244 12.57 7.04 -23.57
N GLU A 245 13.48 8.00 -23.47
CA GLU A 245 13.40 9.28 -24.17
C GLU A 245 14.68 9.52 -24.99
N GLU A 246 14.50 10.09 -26.18
CA GLU A 246 15.57 10.59 -27.06
C GLU A 246 15.95 12.02 -26.64
N LEU A 247 16.79 12.13 -25.62
CA LEU A 247 17.24 13.42 -25.12
C LEU A 247 18.15 14.13 -26.12
N ARG A 248 17.85 15.41 -26.37
CA ARG A 248 18.71 16.34 -27.12
C ARG A 248 19.58 17.13 -26.14
N TYR A 249 20.90 16.98 -26.26
CA TYR A 249 21.86 17.69 -25.43
C TYR A 249 22.19 19.07 -26.01
N SER A 250 22.58 20.02 -25.16
CA SER A 250 22.91 21.40 -25.56
C SER A 250 24.06 21.51 -26.58
N GLY A 251 24.86 20.46 -26.74
CA GLY A 251 25.93 20.36 -27.75
C GLY A 251 25.47 19.86 -29.13
N GLY A 252 24.16 19.72 -29.37
CA GLY A 252 23.60 19.22 -30.63
C GLY A 252 23.65 17.70 -30.78
N LEU A 253 24.21 16.98 -29.80
CA LEU A 253 24.21 15.53 -29.74
C LEU A 253 22.85 15.01 -29.26
N VAL A 254 22.41 13.87 -29.77
CA VAL A 254 21.07 13.32 -29.52
C VAL A 254 21.18 11.83 -29.16
N ASP A 255 20.40 11.40 -28.18
CA ASP A 255 20.14 9.97 -27.92
C ASP A 255 19.31 9.39 -29.07
N GLU A 256 19.67 8.22 -29.57
CA GLU A 256 18.96 7.56 -30.67
C GLU A 256 18.37 6.25 -30.18
N VAL A 257 17.06 6.07 -30.34
CA VAL A 257 16.38 4.77 -30.18
C VAL A 257 16.60 4.00 -31.47
N CYS A 258 17.45 2.98 -31.38
CA CYS A 258 17.83 2.11 -32.47
C CYS A 258 18.41 0.81 -31.91
N ILE A 259 18.57 -0.21 -32.75
CA ILE A 259 19.29 -1.42 -32.39
C ILE A 259 20.77 -1.04 -32.16
N PRO A 260 21.34 -1.23 -30.96
CA PRO A 260 22.75 -0.95 -30.73
C PRO A 260 23.64 -1.79 -31.65
N ALA A 261 24.60 -1.16 -32.30
CA ALA A 261 25.60 -1.84 -33.13
C ALA A 261 26.75 -2.42 -32.27
N LYS A 262 27.47 -3.41 -32.80
CA LYS A 262 28.51 -4.16 -32.05
C LYS A 262 29.73 -3.31 -31.67
N ASP A 263 29.93 -2.20 -32.35
CA ASP A 263 30.99 -1.22 -32.11
C ASP A 263 30.67 -0.26 -30.94
N VAL A 264 29.42 -0.24 -30.46
CA VAL A 264 28.98 0.60 -29.35
C VAL A 264 29.66 0.19 -28.05
N LYS A 265 30.15 1.18 -27.29
CA LYS A 265 30.81 0.94 -26.00
C LYS A 265 29.80 0.42 -24.97
N GLY A 266 30.05 -0.79 -24.46
CA GLY A 266 29.16 -1.45 -23.51
C GLY A 266 28.06 -2.29 -24.17
N TYR A 267 28.24 -2.69 -25.43
CA TYR A 267 27.38 -3.65 -26.12
C TYR A 267 27.11 -4.89 -25.26
N LYS A 268 25.83 -5.28 -25.15
CA LYS A 268 25.38 -6.47 -24.42
C LYS A 268 25.46 -7.71 -25.30
N SER A 269 24.89 -8.83 -24.88
CA SER A 269 24.89 -10.03 -25.71
C SER A 269 23.96 -9.85 -26.92
N GLU A 270 24.31 -10.43 -28.07
CA GLU A 270 23.43 -10.46 -29.25
C GLU A 270 22.05 -11.06 -28.91
N ARG A 271 22.03 -12.02 -27.97
CA ARG A 271 20.81 -12.66 -27.51
C ARG A 271 19.85 -11.68 -26.80
N ASP A 272 20.37 -10.64 -26.15
CA ASP A 272 19.58 -9.71 -25.34
C ASP A 272 18.77 -8.75 -26.24
N TYR A 273 19.23 -8.54 -27.49
CA TYR A 273 18.60 -7.68 -28.49
C TYR A 273 17.64 -8.41 -29.41
N ARG A 274 17.43 -9.73 -29.22
CA ARG A 274 16.72 -10.60 -30.17
C ARG A 274 15.26 -10.22 -30.46
N PHE A 275 14.63 -9.45 -29.58
CA PHE A 275 13.22 -9.06 -29.69
C PHE A 275 13.03 -7.64 -30.23
N LEU A 276 14.11 -6.89 -30.48
CA LEU A 276 14.02 -5.55 -31.06
C LEU A 276 13.72 -5.65 -32.55
N GLU A 277 12.76 -4.86 -33.00
CA GLU A 277 12.50 -4.63 -34.43
C GLU A 277 13.47 -3.60 -35.02
N ASP A 278 13.35 -3.31 -36.32
CA ASP A 278 14.25 -2.43 -37.08
C ASP A 278 14.36 -1.01 -36.48
N ASP A 279 13.33 -0.57 -35.75
CA ASP A 279 13.29 0.72 -35.06
C ASP A 279 13.94 0.72 -33.67
N GLY A 280 14.44 -0.43 -33.21
CA GLY A 280 15.03 -0.62 -31.88
C GLY A 280 14.01 -0.75 -30.76
N ILE A 281 12.73 -1.00 -31.07
CA ILE A 281 11.64 -1.16 -30.08
C ILE A 281 11.14 -2.60 -30.15
N ILE A 282 10.72 -3.14 -29.02
CA ILE A 282 10.13 -4.48 -28.94
C ILE A 282 8.69 -4.52 -29.49
N TYR A 283 8.30 -5.64 -30.12
CA TYR A 283 6.94 -5.86 -30.59
C TYR A 283 5.97 -6.32 -29.47
N PRO A 284 4.66 -6.03 -29.56
CA PRO A 284 3.65 -6.52 -28.62
C PRO A 284 3.58 -8.06 -28.56
N GLU A 285 3.17 -8.61 -27.42
CA GLU A 285 3.11 -10.06 -27.14
C GLU A 285 4.46 -10.81 -27.11
N ALA A 286 5.58 -10.09 -27.19
CA ALA A 286 6.89 -10.67 -26.93
C ALA A 286 7.03 -11.10 -25.45
N GLN A 287 7.48 -12.34 -25.23
CA GLN A 287 7.80 -12.86 -23.90
C GLN A 287 9.23 -12.44 -23.52
N VAL A 288 9.34 -11.54 -22.55
CA VAL A 288 10.60 -11.00 -22.08
C VAL A 288 10.99 -11.59 -20.74
N SER A 289 12.26 -11.96 -20.65
CA SER A 289 12.90 -12.49 -19.46
C SER A 289 13.98 -11.53 -18.96
N GLU A 290 14.64 -11.91 -17.87
CA GLU A 290 15.77 -11.15 -17.32
C GLU A 290 16.84 -10.84 -18.40
N SER A 291 17.42 -9.64 -18.33
CA SER A 291 18.44 -9.10 -19.25
C SER A 291 17.96 -8.75 -20.65
N ASP A 292 16.77 -9.19 -21.07
CA ASP A 292 16.24 -8.85 -22.39
C ASP A 292 16.04 -7.33 -22.53
N VAL A 293 16.45 -6.79 -23.67
CA VAL A 293 16.30 -5.37 -23.99
C VAL A 293 14.92 -5.11 -24.57
N VAL A 294 14.23 -4.14 -23.97
CA VAL A 294 12.86 -3.75 -24.33
C VAL A 294 12.88 -2.54 -25.26
N ILE A 295 13.76 -1.58 -25.00
CA ILE A 295 13.96 -0.39 -25.84
C ILE A 295 15.46 -0.21 -26.05
N GLY A 296 15.91 -0.46 -27.27
CA GLY A 296 17.27 -0.21 -27.72
C GLY A 296 17.56 1.28 -27.73
N LYS A 297 18.63 1.71 -27.05
CA LYS A 297 19.03 3.12 -27.02
C LYS A 297 20.54 3.26 -27.04
N THR A 298 21.02 4.19 -27.86
CA THR A 298 22.42 4.58 -27.88
C THR A 298 22.55 6.05 -27.52
N SER A 299 23.50 6.36 -26.64
CA SER A 299 23.79 7.71 -26.19
C SER A 299 25.16 8.19 -26.68
N PRO A 300 25.32 9.49 -26.97
CA PRO A 300 26.61 10.07 -27.27
C PRO A 300 27.56 9.99 -26.05
N PRO A 301 28.89 10.08 -26.27
CA PRO A 301 29.87 10.08 -25.18
C PRO A 301 29.70 11.32 -24.28
N ARG A 302 29.70 11.12 -22.95
CA ARG A 302 29.53 12.20 -21.95
C ARG A 302 30.74 13.14 -21.84
N PHE A 303 31.94 12.63 -22.10
CA PHE A 303 33.19 13.38 -22.04
C PHE A 303 34.06 12.95 -23.22
N LEU A 304 34.35 13.88 -24.13
CA LEU A 304 35.46 13.70 -25.07
C LEU A 304 36.73 13.97 -24.26
N SER A 305 37.55 12.94 -24.03
CA SER A 305 38.86 13.17 -23.42
C SER A 305 39.74 13.98 -24.40
N SER A 306 40.59 14.87 -23.88
CA SER A 306 41.50 15.69 -24.70
C SER A 306 42.50 14.86 -25.52
N MET A 307 42.73 13.60 -25.14
CA MET A 307 43.60 12.66 -25.85
C MET A 307 42.91 11.98 -27.04
N GLU A 308 41.58 11.87 -27.02
CA GLU A 308 40.80 11.17 -28.05
C GLU A 308 40.33 12.09 -29.17
N GLN A 309 40.44 13.43 -29.04
CA GLN A 309 40.04 14.41 -30.05
C GLN A 309 40.64 14.21 -31.46
N TYR A 310 41.73 13.43 -31.60
CA TYR A 310 42.42 13.18 -32.87
C TYR A 310 42.32 11.72 -33.36
N SER A 311 41.56 10.87 -32.67
CA SER A 311 41.35 9.48 -33.06
C SER A 311 39.93 9.27 -33.62
N LEU A 312 39.79 8.63 -34.78
CA LEU A 312 38.50 8.28 -35.41
C LEU A 312 37.56 7.46 -34.49
N SER A 313 38.09 6.87 -33.42
CA SER A 313 37.35 6.20 -32.34
C SER A 313 36.66 7.13 -31.33
N ALA A 314 36.80 8.45 -31.47
CA ALA A 314 36.22 9.47 -30.56
C ALA A 314 34.69 9.61 -30.65
N GLU A 315 34.07 9.07 -31.70
CA GLU A 315 32.61 9.09 -31.90
C GLU A 315 31.92 7.82 -31.37
N THR A 316 32.62 6.97 -30.63
CA THR A 316 32.04 5.71 -30.15
C THR A 316 30.88 6.00 -29.19
N ARG A 317 29.66 5.76 -29.67
CA ARG A 317 28.42 5.86 -28.87
C ARG A 317 28.46 4.84 -27.72
N ARG A 318 27.65 5.09 -26.71
CA ARG A 318 27.48 4.22 -25.54
C ARG A 318 26.12 3.54 -25.58
N GLU A 319 26.08 2.29 -25.14
CA GLU A 319 24.82 1.57 -24.93
C GLU A 319 24.09 2.13 -23.70
N SER A 320 22.84 2.53 -23.88
CA SER A 320 21.99 3.13 -22.84
C SER A 320 20.55 2.59 -22.88
N SER A 321 20.39 1.37 -23.41
CA SER A 321 19.10 0.73 -23.64
C SER A 321 18.38 0.40 -22.33
N VAL A 322 17.05 0.42 -22.39
CA VAL A 322 16.17 0.02 -21.29
C VAL A 322 15.84 -1.46 -21.44
N GLY A 323 16.18 -2.25 -20.44
CA GLY A 323 15.92 -3.69 -20.41
C GLY A 323 15.22 -4.14 -19.14
N MET A 324 14.86 -5.41 -19.11
CA MET A 324 14.26 -6.08 -17.97
C MET A 324 15.24 -6.14 -16.79
N LYS A 325 14.75 -5.89 -15.58
CA LYS A 325 15.56 -5.94 -14.37
C LYS A 325 15.79 -7.38 -13.93
N HIS A 326 16.75 -7.57 -13.01
CA HIS A 326 17.07 -8.87 -12.44
C HIS A 326 15.86 -9.55 -11.75
N GLY A 327 15.58 -10.79 -12.14
CA GLY A 327 14.44 -11.58 -11.63
C GLY A 327 13.07 -11.00 -11.99
N GLU A 328 12.97 -10.21 -13.05
CA GLU A 328 11.70 -9.75 -13.61
C GLU A 328 11.44 -10.41 -14.97
N GLU A 329 10.21 -10.86 -15.18
CA GLU A 329 9.73 -11.43 -16.43
C GLU A 329 8.36 -10.84 -16.78
N GLY A 330 7.91 -11.01 -18.02
CA GLY A 330 6.59 -10.57 -18.43
C GLY A 330 6.37 -10.65 -19.93
N ILE A 331 5.20 -10.19 -20.35
CA ILE A 331 4.77 -10.13 -21.74
C ILE A 331 4.54 -8.66 -22.09
N VAL A 332 5.01 -8.24 -23.26
CA VAL A 332 4.74 -6.88 -23.75
C VAL A 332 3.25 -6.77 -24.10
N ASP A 333 2.57 -5.80 -23.51
CA ASP A 333 1.12 -5.58 -23.64
C ASP A 333 0.82 -4.48 -24.66
N PHE A 334 1.49 -3.32 -24.50
CA PHE A 334 1.19 -2.13 -25.28
C PHE A 334 2.46 -1.31 -25.50
N VAL A 335 2.66 -0.82 -26.72
CA VAL A 335 3.80 0.04 -27.10
C VAL A 335 3.24 1.38 -27.55
N LEU A 336 3.72 2.46 -26.93
CA LEU A 336 3.35 3.84 -27.22
C LEU A 336 4.58 4.61 -27.65
N ILE A 337 4.49 5.27 -28.81
CA ILE A 337 5.50 6.20 -29.30
C ILE A 337 4.82 7.56 -29.43
N THR A 338 5.38 8.56 -28.76
CA THR A 338 4.87 9.93 -28.77
C THR A 338 6.04 10.91 -28.73
N GLU A 339 5.77 12.20 -28.77
CA GLU A 339 6.74 13.24 -28.50
C GLU A 339 6.44 13.90 -27.15
N ASN A 340 7.48 14.33 -26.44
CA ASN A 340 7.34 15.14 -25.23
C ASN A 340 7.08 16.61 -25.59
N ASN A 341 6.83 17.47 -24.59
CA ASN A 341 6.60 18.91 -24.81
C ASN A 341 7.79 19.65 -25.46
N GLU A 342 8.98 19.05 -25.44
CA GLU A 342 10.22 19.60 -26.03
C GLU A 342 10.48 19.09 -27.46
N GLY A 343 9.60 18.23 -27.99
CA GLY A 343 9.76 17.60 -29.31
C GLY A 343 10.77 16.44 -29.35
N ASN A 344 11.11 15.87 -28.19
CA ASN A 344 11.91 14.65 -28.09
C ASN A 344 11.00 13.43 -28.23
N LYS A 345 11.45 12.41 -28.96
CA LYS A 345 10.74 11.13 -29.08
C LYS A 345 10.74 10.43 -27.73
N LEU A 346 9.55 10.05 -27.27
CA LEU A 346 9.26 9.34 -26.03
C LEU A 346 8.64 7.99 -26.39
N VAL A 347 9.31 6.91 -25.98
CA VAL A 347 8.85 5.53 -26.16
C VAL A 347 8.48 4.97 -24.80
N GLN A 348 7.27 4.44 -24.70
CA GLN A 348 6.77 3.78 -23.49
C GLN A 348 6.27 2.37 -23.84
N VAL A 349 6.81 1.35 -23.19
CA VAL A 349 6.44 -0.04 -23.39
C VAL A 349 5.84 -0.59 -22.11
N LYS A 350 4.57 -0.98 -22.15
CA LYS A 350 3.85 -1.59 -21.04
C LYS A 350 4.08 -3.08 -21.02
N ILE A 351 4.49 -3.61 -19.88
CA ILE A 351 4.75 -5.02 -19.65
C ILE A 351 3.73 -5.52 -18.63
N ARG A 352 3.10 -6.64 -18.94
CA ARG A 352 2.19 -7.36 -18.05
C ARG A 352 2.81 -8.67 -17.59
N ASP A 353 2.59 -9.02 -16.34
CA ASP A 353 3.10 -10.23 -15.71
C ASP A 353 1.95 -10.92 -14.98
N GLN A 354 1.72 -12.20 -15.27
CA GLN A 354 0.64 -12.95 -14.63
C GLN A 354 1.09 -13.47 -13.27
N ARG A 355 0.46 -12.96 -12.22
CA ARG A 355 0.75 -13.32 -10.83
C ARG A 355 -0.28 -14.33 -10.32
N ILE A 356 0.07 -15.59 -10.36
CA ILE A 356 -0.69 -16.67 -9.70
C ILE A 356 -0.34 -16.65 -8.20
N PRO A 357 -1.31 -16.82 -7.28
CA PRO A 357 -1.02 -16.94 -5.85
C PRO A 357 -0.01 -18.06 -5.55
N GLU A 358 1.02 -17.72 -4.77
CA GLU A 358 2.08 -18.64 -4.37
C GLU A 358 2.34 -18.58 -2.85
N VAL A 359 3.10 -19.55 -2.34
CA VAL A 359 3.50 -19.58 -0.92
C VAL A 359 4.31 -18.33 -0.60
N GLY A 360 3.92 -17.59 0.44
CA GLY A 360 4.51 -16.30 0.79
C GLY A 360 3.68 -15.07 0.41
N ASP A 361 2.68 -15.22 -0.47
CA ASP A 361 1.74 -14.13 -0.78
C ASP A 361 0.85 -13.78 0.41
N LYS A 362 0.44 -12.51 0.48
CA LYS A 362 -0.40 -12.02 1.58
C LYS A 362 -1.86 -11.89 1.19
N PHE A 363 -2.72 -12.48 2.00
CA PHE A 363 -4.16 -12.31 1.96
C PHE A 363 -4.66 -11.69 3.27
N SER A 364 -5.85 -11.11 3.24
CA SER A 364 -6.49 -10.55 4.42
C SER A 364 -7.99 -10.64 4.35
N SER A 365 -8.63 -10.90 5.48
CA SER A 365 -10.06 -10.59 5.64
C SER A 365 -10.26 -9.07 5.80
N ARG A 366 -11.51 -8.62 5.68
CA ARG A 366 -11.91 -7.23 5.94
C ARG A 366 -11.72 -6.80 7.39
N HIS A 367 -11.62 -7.74 8.33
CA HIS A 367 -11.49 -7.47 9.78
C HIS A 367 -10.03 -7.35 10.26
N GLY A 368 -9.09 -7.15 9.34
CA GLY A 368 -7.69 -6.94 9.71
C GLY A 368 -6.94 -8.21 10.13
N GLN A 369 -7.44 -9.40 9.73
CA GLN A 369 -6.71 -10.67 9.85
C GLN A 369 -5.88 -10.88 8.58
N LYS A 370 -4.62 -10.43 8.62
CA LYS A 370 -3.66 -10.70 7.55
C LYS A 370 -3.06 -12.07 7.76
N GLY A 371 -2.87 -12.80 6.67
CA GLY A 371 -2.12 -14.04 6.68
C GLY A 371 -1.26 -14.22 5.44
N VAL A 372 -0.20 -14.99 5.62
CA VAL A 372 0.69 -15.40 4.53
C VAL A 372 0.27 -16.81 4.11
N VAL A 373 0.28 -17.10 2.81
CA VAL A 373 0.07 -18.47 2.34
C VAL A 373 1.22 -19.36 2.85
N GLY A 374 0.93 -20.25 3.79
CA GLY A 374 1.91 -21.16 4.39
C GLY A 374 2.03 -22.48 3.63
N LEU A 375 0.91 -23.00 3.14
CA LEU A 375 0.86 -24.23 2.34
C LEU A 375 -0.27 -24.15 1.31
N ILE A 376 -0.01 -24.68 0.12
CA ILE A 376 -1.01 -24.89 -0.93
C ILE A 376 -1.27 -26.40 -1.00
N VAL A 377 -2.50 -26.81 -0.73
CA VAL A 377 -2.88 -28.23 -0.59
C VAL A 377 -3.70 -28.66 -1.82
N PRO A 378 -3.44 -29.83 -2.42
CA PRO A 378 -4.28 -30.39 -3.47
C PRO A 378 -5.73 -30.53 -3.02
N GLU A 379 -6.69 -30.28 -3.91
CA GLU A 379 -8.12 -30.35 -3.56
C GLU A 379 -8.55 -31.72 -3.02
N ALA A 380 -7.92 -32.80 -3.50
CA ALA A 380 -8.20 -34.16 -3.04
C ALA A 380 -7.81 -34.40 -1.57
N ASP A 381 -6.77 -33.71 -1.08
CA ASP A 381 -6.27 -33.86 0.29
C ASP A 381 -6.94 -32.86 1.25
N MET A 382 -7.74 -31.93 0.73
CA MET A 382 -8.44 -30.94 1.54
C MET A 382 -9.58 -31.59 2.33
N PRO A 383 -9.81 -31.14 3.58
CA PRO A 383 -10.95 -31.61 4.35
C PRO A 383 -12.25 -31.14 3.70
N PHE A 384 -13.28 -31.97 3.70
CA PHE A 384 -14.56 -31.68 3.05
C PHE A 384 -15.74 -31.95 3.99
N THR A 385 -16.85 -31.23 3.80
CA THR A 385 -18.07 -31.42 4.59
C THR A 385 -18.88 -32.62 4.10
N ALA A 386 -19.83 -33.09 4.91
CA ALA A 386 -20.76 -34.16 4.51
C ALA A 386 -21.59 -33.84 3.25
N CYS A 387 -21.79 -32.55 2.94
CA CYS A 387 -22.46 -32.10 1.71
C CYS A 387 -21.51 -31.93 0.52
N GLY A 388 -20.21 -32.21 0.68
CA GLY A 388 -19.20 -32.13 -0.37
C GLY A 388 -18.58 -30.75 -0.57
N MET A 389 -18.78 -29.80 0.36
CA MET A 389 -18.09 -28.51 0.30
C MET A 389 -16.64 -28.67 0.71
N VAL A 390 -15.74 -28.14 -0.11
CA VAL A 390 -14.30 -28.07 0.15
C VAL A 390 -13.93 -26.61 0.39
N PRO A 391 -13.27 -26.25 1.51
CA PRO A 391 -12.92 -24.86 1.78
C PRO A 391 -11.84 -24.36 0.82
N ASP A 392 -11.89 -23.09 0.47
CA ASP A 392 -10.86 -22.41 -0.30
C ASP A 392 -9.67 -22.02 0.58
N ILE A 393 -9.97 -21.59 1.81
CA ILE A 393 -8.99 -21.17 2.81
C ILE A 393 -9.24 -21.88 4.13
N ILE A 394 -8.17 -22.39 4.74
CA ILE A 394 -8.20 -22.85 6.13
C ILE A 394 -7.52 -21.81 7.02
N PHE A 395 -8.29 -21.25 7.95
CA PHE A 395 -7.87 -20.24 8.90
C PHE A 395 -7.65 -20.82 10.30
N SER A 396 -6.65 -20.31 11.02
CA SER A 396 -6.30 -20.80 12.35
C SER A 396 -7.33 -20.39 13.41
N PRO A 397 -7.82 -21.32 14.26
CA PRO A 397 -8.72 -20.97 15.36
C PRO A 397 -8.04 -20.09 16.42
N HIS A 398 -6.71 -20.21 16.61
CA HIS A 398 -5.95 -19.48 17.63
C HIS A 398 -5.96 -17.96 17.42
N SER A 399 -6.15 -17.51 16.18
CA SER A 399 -6.13 -16.09 15.81
C SER A 399 -7.42 -15.35 16.17
N ILE A 400 -8.50 -16.05 16.55
CA ILE A 400 -9.79 -15.41 16.87
C ILE A 400 -9.83 -14.93 18.34
N PRO A 401 -9.58 -15.78 19.36
CA PRO A 401 -9.65 -15.35 20.76
C PRO A 401 -8.62 -14.28 21.09
N THR A 402 -7.39 -14.43 20.57
CA THR A 402 -6.28 -13.51 20.82
C THR A 402 -6.50 -12.11 20.25
N ARG A 403 -7.32 -11.98 19.21
CA ARG A 403 -7.54 -10.73 18.49
C ARG A 403 -8.91 -10.12 18.70
N MET A 404 -9.80 -10.85 19.35
CA MET A 404 -11.17 -10.45 19.66
C MET A 404 -11.91 -9.95 18.41
N THR A 405 -11.76 -10.67 17.29
CA THR A 405 -12.44 -10.33 16.02
C THR A 405 -13.75 -11.11 15.89
N MET A 406 -14.76 -10.75 16.67
CA MET A 406 -16.07 -11.43 16.64
C MET A 406 -16.81 -11.18 15.34
N ALA A 407 -16.65 -10.00 14.73
CA ALA A 407 -17.23 -9.69 13.44
C ALA A 407 -16.82 -10.70 12.35
N HIS A 408 -15.61 -11.28 12.46
CA HIS A 408 -15.14 -12.32 11.53
C HIS A 408 -16.00 -13.58 11.57
N LEU A 409 -16.45 -14.00 12.75
CA LEU A 409 -17.35 -15.14 12.90
C LEU A 409 -18.77 -14.81 12.44
N ILE A 410 -19.24 -13.59 12.73
CA ILE A 410 -20.56 -13.11 12.29
C ILE A 410 -20.60 -13.03 10.76
N GLU A 411 -19.55 -12.51 10.12
CA GLU A 411 -19.45 -12.43 8.65
C GLU A 411 -19.50 -13.82 8.00
N LEU A 412 -18.88 -14.85 8.60
CA LEU A 412 -18.93 -16.22 8.06
C LEU A 412 -20.35 -16.81 8.07
N ILE A 413 -21.10 -16.59 9.17
CA ILE A 413 -22.50 -17.02 9.26
C ILE A 413 -23.35 -16.22 8.28
N ALA A 414 -23.21 -14.90 8.28
CA ALA A 414 -23.93 -14.00 7.41
C ALA A 414 -23.69 -14.32 5.92
N GLY A 415 -22.43 -14.54 5.53
CA GLY A 415 -22.06 -14.88 4.16
C GLY A 415 -22.67 -16.19 3.72
N LYS A 416 -22.61 -17.21 4.58
CA LYS A 416 -23.24 -18.51 4.30
C LYS A 416 -24.75 -18.43 4.19
N THR A 417 -25.41 -17.75 5.12
CA THR A 417 -26.87 -17.53 5.07
C THR A 417 -27.24 -16.76 3.81
N GLY A 418 -26.51 -15.71 3.45
CA GLY A 418 -26.74 -14.93 2.22
C GLY A 418 -26.56 -15.75 0.95
N ALA A 419 -25.50 -16.57 0.88
CA ALA A 419 -25.24 -17.45 -0.26
C ALA A 419 -26.34 -18.50 -0.45
N LEU A 420 -26.83 -19.10 0.64
CA LEU A 420 -27.90 -20.10 0.62
C LEU A 420 -29.28 -19.49 0.32
N ALA A 421 -29.58 -18.33 0.90
CA ALA A 421 -30.84 -17.62 0.69
C ALA A 421 -30.91 -16.88 -0.67
N GLY A 422 -29.78 -16.72 -1.35
CA GLY A 422 -29.69 -15.99 -2.62
C GLY A 422 -29.87 -14.48 -2.47
N ARG A 423 -29.46 -13.91 -1.33
CA ARG A 423 -29.59 -12.47 -1.03
C ARG A 423 -28.30 -11.91 -0.45
N PHE A 424 -28.06 -10.62 -0.68
CA PHE A 424 -27.04 -9.89 0.06
C PHE A 424 -27.49 -9.68 1.50
N VAL A 425 -26.57 -9.81 2.45
CA VAL A 425 -26.82 -9.56 3.88
C VAL A 425 -26.30 -8.19 4.26
N ASP A 426 -27.11 -7.43 5.00
CA ASP A 426 -26.71 -6.11 5.47
C ASP A 426 -25.89 -6.19 6.77
N GLY A 427 -24.59 -5.88 6.64
CA GLY A 427 -23.62 -5.77 7.72
C GLY A 427 -23.24 -4.33 8.06
N THR A 428 -24.08 -3.34 7.73
CA THR A 428 -23.84 -1.92 8.03
C THR A 428 -23.60 -1.69 9.52
N VAL A 429 -22.62 -0.85 9.86
CA VAL A 429 -22.25 -0.61 11.27
C VAL A 429 -23.43 0.05 12.00
N PHE A 430 -23.79 -0.49 13.16
CA PHE A 430 -24.94 -0.09 14.00
C PHE A 430 -26.34 -0.43 13.47
N ASP A 431 -26.53 -0.58 12.17
CA ASP A 431 -27.80 -0.94 11.53
C ASP A 431 -27.72 -2.30 10.78
N SER A 432 -26.98 -3.24 11.38
CA SER A 432 -26.74 -4.56 10.77
C SER A 432 -27.85 -5.55 11.10
N GLU A 433 -28.07 -6.53 10.22
CA GLU A 433 -28.93 -7.67 10.54
C GLU A 433 -28.42 -8.41 11.80
N PRO A 434 -29.26 -8.57 12.85
CA PRO A 434 -28.84 -9.24 14.08
C PRO A 434 -28.44 -10.70 13.87
N GLU A 435 -27.36 -11.13 14.55
CA GLU A 435 -26.84 -12.51 14.49
C GLU A 435 -27.93 -13.55 14.74
N GLU A 436 -28.81 -13.33 15.73
CA GLU A 436 -29.87 -14.28 16.08
C GLU A 436 -30.83 -14.57 14.93
N LYS A 437 -31.13 -13.55 14.10
CA LYS A 437 -31.99 -13.72 12.92
C LYS A 437 -31.28 -14.56 11.86
N LEU A 438 -30.00 -14.26 11.61
CA LEU A 438 -29.17 -14.99 10.66
C LEU A 438 -29.03 -16.47 11.03
N ARG A 439 -28.87 -16.79 12.32
CA ARG A 439 -28.79 -18.16 12.82
C ARG A 439 -30.11 -18.93 12.69
N LYS A 440 -31.24 -18.27 12.94
CA LYS A 440 -32.57 -18.86 12.71
C LYS A 440 -32.85 -19.14 11.24
N GLU A 441 -32.44 -18.22 10.36
CA GLU A 441 -32.54 -18.40 8.91
C GLU A 441 -31.64 -19.54 8.43
N LEU A 442 -30.40 -19.62 8.92
CA LEU A 442 -29.49 -20.72 8.62
C LEU A 442 -30.06 -22.09 9.03
N LEU A 443 -30.70 -22.15 10.20
CA LEU A 443 -31.40 -23.35 10.67
C LEU A 443 -32.59 -23.72 9.76
N ALA A 444 -33.36 -22.73 9.31
CA ALA A 444 -34.47 -22.95 8.37
C ALA A 444 -34.00 -23.47 7.00
N LEU A 445 -32.77 -23.12 6.60
CA LEU A 445 -32.13 -23.57 5.37
C LEU A 445 -31.49 -24.97 5.49
N GLY A 446 -31.63 -25.65 6.64
CA GLY A 446 -31.19 -27.03 6.84
C GLY A 446 -29.76 -27.18 7.36
N PHE A 447 -29.11 -26.10 7.76
CA PHE A 447 -27.78 -26.11 8.39
C PHE A 447 -27.90 -25.97 9.91
N ARG A 448 -26.80 -26.18 10.63
CA ARG A 448 -26.78 -25.91 12.08
C ARG A 448 -26.76 -24.41 12.34
N ASP A 449 -27.49 -23.98 13.36
CA ASP A 449 -27.60 -22.58 13.77
C ASP A 449 -26.26 -21.99 14.25
N ASN A 450 -25.31 -22.82 14.65
CA ASN A 450 -24.00 -22.42 15.16
C ASN A 450 -22.89 -22.41 14.09
N GLY A 451 -23.21 -22.65 12.81
CA GLY A 451 -22.24 -22.66 11.71
C GLY A 451 -21.26 -23.84 11.70
N LEU A 452 -21.37 -24.78 12.65
CA LEU A 452 -20.52 -25.98 12.70
C LEU A 452 -21.05 -27.06 11.77
N GLU A 453 -20.15 -27.68 11.02
CA GLU A 453 -20.45 -28.83 10.17
C GLU A 453 -19.57 -30.03 10.51
N THR A 454 -20.10 -31.21 10.18
CA THR A 454 -19.31 -32.44 10.20
C THR A 454 -18.44 -32.48 8.95
N MET A 455 -17.12 -32.60 9.16
CA MET A 455 -16.13 -32.68 8.09
C MET A 455 -15.35 -34.00 8.17
N TYR A 456 -14.78 -34.39 7.03
CA TYR A 456 -13.95 -35.57 6.86
C TYR A 456 -12.55 -35.14 6.39
N ASP A 457 -11.55 -35.91 6.78
CA ASP A 457 -10.19 -35.76 6.29
C ASP A 457 -10.09 -36.26 4.85
N GLY A 458 -9.51 -35.45 3.95
CA GLY A 458 -9.35 -35.79 2.54
C GLY A 458 -8.34 -36.93 2.30
N GLU A 459 -7.37 -37.09 3.19
CA GLU A 459 -6.31 -38.10 3.01
C GLU A 459 -6.71 -39.48 3.53
N THR A 460 -7.34 -39.51 4.71
CA THR A 460 -7.71 -40.77 5.38
C THR A 460 -9.17 -41.17 5.14
N GLY A 461 -10.03 -40.21 4.83
CA GLY A 461 -11.48 -40.41 4.76
C GLY A 461 -12.17 -40.50 6.12
N GLU A 462 -11.42 -40.36 7.23
CA GLU A 462 -11.98 -40.41 8.58
C GLU A 462 -12.74 -39.14 8.92
N GLN A 463 -13.80 -39.26 9.71
CA GLN A 463 -14.56 -38.12 10.18
C GLN A 463 -13.81 -37.43 11.33
N PHE A 464 -13.75 -36.09 11.32
CA PHE A 464 -13.26 -35.36 12.48
C PHE A 464 -14.19 -35.54 13.68
N GLU A 465 -13.60 -35.69 14.88
CA GLU A 465 -14.34 -35.86 16.14
C GLU A 465 -15.13 -34.59 16.54
N VAL A 466 -14.69 -33.42 16.06
CA VAL A 466 -15.28 -32.12 16.36
C VAL A 466 -15.95 -31.51 15.13
N GLY A 467 -16.99 -30.72 15.37
CA GLY A 467 -17.59 -29.89 14.32
C GLY A 467 -16.64 -28.75 13.94
N ILE A 468 -16.49 -28.52 12.63
CA ILE A 468 -15.65 -27.45 12.10
C ILE A 468 -16.53 -26.28 11.70
N PHE A 469 -16.13 -25.07 12.09
CA PHE A 469 -16.84 -23.85 11.71
C PHE A 469 -16.48 -23.47 10.28
N ILE A 470 -17.49 -23.41 9.40
CA ILE A 470 -17.30 -23.16 7.97
C ILE A 470 -18.38 -22.21 7.45
N GLY A 471 -17.98 -21.22 6.65
CA GLY A 471 -18.87 -20.26 6.01
C GLY A 471 -18.17 -19.45 4.93
N ASP A 472 -18.91 -18.51 4.35
CA ASP A 472 -18.43 -17.69 3.24
C ASP A 472 -17.96 -16.32 3.75
N MET A 473 -16.78 -15.88 3.31
CA MET A 473 -16.25 -14.57 3.68
C MET A 473 -15.60 -13.89 2.48
N TYR A 474 -15.68 -12.55 2.46
CA TYR A 474 -14.99 -11.77 1.46
C TYR A 474 -13.51 -11.54 1.82
N TYR A 475 -12.61 -12.12 1.04
CA TYR A 475 -11.17 -12.05 1.21
C TYR A 475 -10.50 -11.14 0.18
N LEU A 476 -9.43 -10.49 0.62
CA LEU A 476 -8.65 -9.54 -0.15
C LEU A 476 -7.25 -10.12 -0.39
N ARG A 477 -6.83 -10.23 -1.65
CA ARG A 477 -5.41 -10.42 -1.98
C ARG A 477 -4.70 -9.08 -1.87
N LEU A 478 -3.58 -9.02 -1.16
CA LEU A 478 -2.83 -7.76 -0.98
C LEU A 478 -1.72 -7.63 -2.01
N LYS A 479 -1.32 -6.39 -2.34
CA LYS A 479 -0.20 -6.09 -3.27
C LYS A 479 1.18 -6.58 -2.82
N HIS A 480 1.27 -7.21 -1.64
CA HIS A 480 2.51 -7.74 -1.09
C HIS A 480 2.71 -9.18 -1.55
N MET A 481 3.29 -9.33 -2.74
CA MET A 481 3.64 -10.63 -3.33
C MET A 481 5.09 -11.00 -3.04
N VAL A 482 5.37 -12.29 -2.88
CA VAL A 482 6.73 -12.77 -2.57
C VAL A 482 7.68 -12.62 -3.77
N ALA A 483 7.20 -12.81 -5.00
CA ALA A 483 7.96 -12.57 -6.23
C ALA A 483 8.62 -11.19 -6.28
N ASN A 484 8.00 -10.16 -5.67
CA ASN A 484 8.54 -8.80 -5.62
C ASN A 484 9.52 -8.56 -4.46
N LYS A 485 9.67 -9.51 -3.55
CA LYS A 485 10.49 -9.39 -2.32
C LYS A 485 11.75 -10.23 -2.31
N ILE A 486 11.69 -11.43 -2.91
CA ILE A 486 12.85 -12.30 -2.99
C ILE A 486 13.97 -11.61 -3.79
N HIS A 487 15.16 -11.59 -3.21
CA HIS A 487 16.38 -11.15 -3.87
C HIS A 487 17.57 -11.82 -3.21
N SER A 488 18.56 -12.17 -4.02
CA SER A 488 19.82 -12.74 -3.56
C SER A 488 20.95 -12.16 -4.37
N ARG A 489 22.10 -11.96 -3.72
CA ARG A 489 23.31 -11.45 -4.37
C ARG A 489 24.50 -12.32 -3.98
N ALA A 490 25.16 -12.90 -4.98
CA ALA A 490 26.45 -13.56 -4.79
C ALA A 490 27.60 -12.56 -5.03
N ARG A 491 27.68 -12.01 -6.25
CA ARG A 491 28.56 -10.90 -6.64
C ARG A 491 27.75 -9.94 -7.50
N GLY A 492 28.15 -8.69 -7.55
CA GLY A 492 27.39 -7.67 -8.28
C GLY A 492 28.17 -6.37 -8.37
N PRO A 493 27.58 -5.34 -9.00
CA PRO A 493 28.19 -4.05 -9.16
C PRO A 493 28.49 -3.41 -7.80
N ILE A 494 29.56 -2.60 -7.80
CA ILE A 494 29.99 -1.83 -6.64
C ILE A 494 29.86 -0.34 -6.94
N GLN A 495 29.60 0.44 -5.90
CA GLN A 495 29.62 1.88 -5.98
C GLN A 495 31.06 2.35 -6.22
N LEU A 496 31.26 3.20 -7.23
CA LEU A 496 32.61 3.63 -7.64
C LEU A 496 33.40 4.33 -6.53
N LEU A 497 32.71 5.17 -5.73
CA LEU A 497 33.35 5.94 -4.68
C LEU A 497 33.86 5.07 -3.54
N THR A 498 33.02 4.21 -2.98
CA THR A 498 33.28 3.42 -1.76
C THR A 498 33.74 2.00 -2.04
N ARG A 499 33.61 1.53 -3.30
CA ARG A 499 33.81 0.13 -3.71
C ARG A 499 32.93 -0.88 -2.98
N GLN A 500 31.87 -0.42 -2.32
CA GLN A 500 30.92 -1.27 -1.62
C GLN A 500 29.81 -1.75 -2.57
N PRO A 501 29.14 -2.87 -2.25
CA PRO A 501 27.92 -3.28 -2.92
C PRO A 501 26.91 -2.14 -3.12
N THR A 502 26.32 -2.06 -4.32
CA THR A 502 25.17 -1.18 -4.61
C THR A 502 23.97 -1.46 -3.69
N GLU A 503 23.05 -0.49 -3.60
CA GLU A 503 21.78 -0.63 -2.88
C GLU A 503 20.61 -0.92 -3.82
N GLY A 504 19.67 -1.76 -3.36
CA GLY A 504 18.39 -2.04 -4.01
C GLY A 504 18.41 -3.17 -5.03
N ARG A 505 17.33 -3.97 -5.07
CA ARG A 505 17.19 -5.14 -5.96
C ARG A 505 17.39 -4.81 -7.44
N ALA A 506 16.84 -3.70 -7.90
CA ALA A 506 16.94 -3.27 -9.31
C ALA A 506 18.38 -3.01 -9.78
N LYS A 507 19.33 -2.80 -8.85
CA LYS A 507 20.76 -2.58 -9.13
C LYS A 507 21.62 -3.74 -8.64
N GLU A 508 21.02 -4.92 -8.47
CA GLU A 508 21.67 -6.11 -7.89
C GLU A 508 22.33 -5.80 -6.54
N GLY A 509 21.67 -4.96 -5.75
CA GLY A 509 22.19 -4.46 -4.50
C GLY A 509 22.32 -5.54 -3.43
N GLY A 510 23.29 -5.35 -2.54
CA GLY A 510 23.49 -6.23 -1.39
C GLY A 510 22.58 -5.86 -0.21
N LEU A 511 22.53 -6.75 0.78
CA LEU A 511 21.96 -6.44 2.09
C LEU A 511 22.98 -5.68 2.93
N ARG A 512 22.52 -4.63 3.61
CA ARG A 512 23.35 -3.85 4.51
C ARG A 512 23.47 -4.57 5.85
N LEU A 513 24.71 -4.77 6.30
CA LEU A 513 25.02 -5.19 7.66
C LEU A 513 25.26 -3.92 8.49
N GLY A 514 24.33 -3.61 9.40
CA GLY A 514 24.37 -2.43 10.23
C GLY A 514 25.09 -2.65 11.55
N GLU A 515 25.03 -1.65 12.41
CA GLU A 515 25.67 -1.68 13.72
C GLU A 515 25.03 -2.71 14.66
N MET A 516 23.70 -2.84 14.64
CA MET A 516 22.97 -3.80 15.47
C MET A 516 23.30 -5.25 15.07
N GLU A 517 23.43 -5.53 13.78
CA GLU A 517 23.85 -6.85 13.28
C GLU A 517 25.30 -7.14 13.70
N LYS A 518 26.19 -6.16 13.60
CA LYS A 518 27.58 -6.25 14.08
C LYS A 518 27.62 -6.57 15.58
N ASP A 519 26.85 -5.88 16.41
CA ASP A 519 26.80 -6.12 17.85
C ASP A 519 26.28 -7.53 18.18
N THR A 520 25.38 -8.06 17.36
CA THR A 520 24.91 -9.45 17.50
C THR A 520 26.05 -10.45 17.31
N PHE A 521 26.91 -10.26 16.30
CA PHE A 521 28.09 -11.11 16.11
C PHE A 521 29.09 -10.99 17.26
N VAL A 522 29.29 -9.77 17.79
CA VAL A 522 30.18 -9.53 18.94
C VAL A 522 29.63 -10.21 20.19
N ALA A 523 28.32 -10.11 20.45
CA ALA A 523 27.66 -10.76 21.58
C ALA A 523 27.78 -12.30 21.53
N HIS A 524 27.71 -12.90 20.34
CA HIS A 524 27.97 -14.32 20.15
C HIS A 524 29.46 -14.70 20.20
N GLY A 525 30.38 -13.73 20.26
CA GLY A 525 31.82 -13.97 20.21
C GLY A 525 32.33 -14.45 18.85
N ALA A 526 31.56 -14.26 17.78
CA ALA A 526 31.84 -14.76 16.44
C ALA A 526 32.84 -13.87 15.67
N ALA A 527 34.03 -13.65 16.25
CA ALA A 527 35.02 -12.69 15.75
C ALA A 527 35.52 -12.98 14.32
N MET A 528 35.73 -14.26 13.97
CA MET A 528 36.20 -14.62 12.61
C MET A 528 35.11 -14.39 11.55
N LEU A 529 33.85 -14.73 11.88
CA LEU A 529 32.72 -14.49 10.99
C LEU A 529 32.48 -12.99 10.80
N LEU A 530 32.62 -12.21 11.88
CA LEU A 530 32.54 -10.76 11.81
C LEU A 530 33.60 -10.20 10.86
N LYS A 531 34.86 -10.63 11.00
CA LYS A 531 35.94 -10.22 10.09
C LYS A 531 35.62 -10.56 8.63
N GLU A 532 35.21 -11.80 8.35
CA GLU A 532 34.84 -12.24 7.00
C GLU A 532 33.72 -11.40 6.38
N ARG A 533 32.70 -11.03 7.17
CA ARG A 533 31.58 -10.21 6.70
C ARG A 533 31.98 -8.75 6.44
N PHE A 534 32.90 -8.20 7.22
CA PHE A 534 33.39 -6.83 7.04
C PHE A 534 34.47 -6.71 5.95
N ASP A 535 35.06 -7.81 5.48
CA ASP A 535 36.05 -7.85 4.39
C ASP A 535 35.44 -7.60 2.98
N SER A 536 34.23 -7.01 2.90
CA SER A 536 33.50 -6.75 1.65
C SER A 536 34.23 -5.81 0.68
N ASP A 537 35.03 -4.87 1.22
CA ASP A 537 35.75 -3.83 0.48
C ASP A 537 37.28 -3.92 0.72
N ARG A 538 37.77 -5.13 0.97
CA ARG A 538 39.19 -5.41 1.24
C ARG A 538 40.11 -4.79 0.18
N THR A 539 41.07 -3.98 0.62
CA THR A 539 42.08 -3.33 -0.23
C THR A 539 43.47 -3.45 0.40
N ILE A 540 44.48 -3.69 -0.43
CA ILE A 540 45.88 -3.70 -0.02
C ILE A 540 46.49 -2.34 -0.35
N VAL A 541 47.06 -1.68 0.64
CA VAL A 541 47.59 -0.31 0.52
C VAL A 541 49.06 -0.28 0.99
N PRO A 542 49.97 0.36 0.24
CA PRO A 542 51.35 0.57 0.68
C PRO A 542 51.41 1.68 1.75
N VAL A 543 52.07 1.41 2.87
CA VAL A 543 52.25 2.36 3.97
C VAL A 543 53.73 2.49 4.31
N CYS A 544 54.20 3.74 4.44
CA CYS A 544 55.58 4.04 4.82
C CYS A 544 55.82 3.78 6.31
N GLU A 545 56.87 3.01 6.64
CA GLU A 545 57.20 2.66 8.03
C GLU A 545 57.68 3.86 8.84
N SER A 546 58.35 4.83 8.19
CA SER A 546 58.93 5.99 8.87
C SER A 546 57.90 7.06 9.22
N CYS A 547 56.99 7.40 8.29
CA CYS A 547 56.02 8.49 8.49
C CYS A 547 54.58 8.03 8.72
N GLY A 548 54.27 6.74 8.52
CA GLY A 548 52.93 6.18 8.71
C GLY A 548 51.89 6.61 7.66
N MET A 549 52.31 7.28 6.59
CA MET A 549 51.41 7.71 5.53
C MET A 549 51.26 6.63 4.46
N VAL A 550 50.08 6.61 3.85
CA VAL A 550 49.82 5.84 2.63
C VAL A 550 50.79 6.32 1.53
N ALA A 551 51.65 5.41 1.07
CA ALA A 551 52.61 5.65 0.00
C ALA A 551 51.95 5.46 -1.37
N ILE A 552 52.70 5.73 -2.43
CA ILE A 552 52.25 5.51 -3.82
C ILE A 552 53.02 4.33 -4.39
N TYR A 553 52.32 3.45 -5.08
CA TYR A 553 52.92 2.40 -5.89
C TYR A 553 52.88 2.82 -7.36
N ASP A 554 54.06 3.06 -7.95
CA ASP A 554 54.22 3.32 -9.37
C ASP A 554 54.34 1.98 -10.10
N GLU A 555 53.28 1.62 -10.83
CA GLU A 555 53.19 0.35 -11.56
C GLU A 555 54.15 0.31 -12.76
N TYR A 556 54.40 1.45 -13.42
CA TYR A 556 55.28 1.53 -14.59
C TYR A 556 56.74 1.29 -14.19
N LYS A 557 57.17 1.92 -13.09
CA LYS A 557 58.53 1.75 -12.54
C LYS A 557 58.64 0.56 -11.58
N ARG A 558 57.53 -0.12 -11.29
CA ARG A 558 57.40 -1.19 -10.28
C ARG A 558 58.03 -0.81 -8.94
N ARG A 559 57.81 0.43 -8.50
CA ARG A 559 58.45 0.99 -7.31
C ARG A 559 57.45 1.70 -6.42
N SER A 560 57.49 1.42 -5.12
CA SER A 560 56.76 2.19 -4.12
C SER A 560 57.62 3.33 -3.58
N TYR A 561 57.06 4.53 -3.46
CA TYR A 561 57.75 5.67 -2.83
C TYR A 561 56.78 6.47 -1.95
N CYS A 562 57.33 7.06 -0.91
CA CYS A 562 56.60 7.95 -0.01
C CYS A 562 56.74 9.40 -0.49
N GLN A 563 55.64 10.15 -0.56
CA GLN A 563 55.71 11.57 -0.95
C GLN A 563 56.48 12.43 0.06
N VAL A 564 56.39 12.11 1.35
CA VAL A 564 57.04 12.88 2.43
C VAL A 564 58.51 12.50 2.60
N CYS A 565 58.82 11.21 2.69
CA CYS A 565 60.16 10.71 3.02
C CYS A 565 60.98 10.22 1.82
N GLY A 566 60.40 10.21 0.61
CA GLY A 566 61.05 9.67 -0.58
C GLY A 566 61.21 8.14 -0.51
N GLU A 567 62.47 7.68 -0.50
CA GLU A 567 62.84 6.27 -0.45
C GLU A 567 62.93 5.80 1.01
N SER A 568 61.81 5.34 1.55
CA SER A 568 61.72 4.75 2.88
C SER A 568 61.18 3.32 2.78
N PRO A 569 61.43 2.46 3.77
CA PRO A 569 60.83 1.12 3.79
C PRO A 569 59.30 1.22 3.81
N ILE A 570 58.66 0.46 2.92
CA ILE A 570 57.21 0.48 2.69
C ILE A 570 56.69 -0.95 2.86
N SER A 571 55.63 -1.07 3.65
CA SER A 571 54.94 -2.32 3.94
C SER A 571 53.53 -2.30 3.35
N PHE A 572 53.08 -3.42 2.78
CA PHE A 572 51.73 -3.56 2.22
C PHE A 572 50.76 -4.07 3.28
N ILE A 573 49.70 -3.31 3.53
CA ILE A 573 48.75 -3.58 4.61
C ILE A 573 47.37 -3.80 4.03
N GLU A 574 46.71 -4.84 4.54
CA GLU A 574 45.32 -5.15 4.26
C GLU A 574 44.41 -4.31 5.18
N LEU A 575 43.51 -3.53 4.59
CA LEU A 575 42.52 -2.71 5.28
C LEU A 575 41.23 -2.59 4.45
N SER A 576 40.16 -2.07 5.04
CA SER A 576 38.94 -1.75 4.30
C SER A 576 39.12 -0.49 3.45
N TYR A 577 38.60 -0.49 2.23
CA TYR A 577 38.66 0.68 1.36
C TYR A 577 37.97 1.90 1.98
N ALA A 578 36.87 1.69 2.71
CA ALA A 578 36.20 2.75 3.44
C ALA A 578 37.13 3.42 4.48
N PHE A 579 37.98 2.65 5.17
CA PHE A 579 38.96 3.22 6.08
C PHE A 579 40.03 4.04 5.34
N LYS A 580 40.51 3.56 4.18
CA LYS A 580 41.40 4.36 3.33
C LYS A 580 40.78 5.69 2.91
N LEU A 581 39.48 5.68 2.58
CA LEU A 581 38.76 6.88 2.18
C LEU A 581 38.67 7.89 3.35
N ILE A 582 38.39 7.43 4.57
CA ILE A 582 38.43 8.26 5.78
C ILE A 582 39.83 8.88 6.00
N LEU A 583 40.91 8.13 5.78
CA LEU A 583 42.27 8.68 5.87
C LEU A 583 42.49 9.82 4.88
N ASP A 584 41.93 9.74 3.68
CA ASP A 584 42.04 10.81 2.68
C ASP A 584 41.14 12.01 3.02
N GLU A 585 39.94 11.78 3.58
CA GLU A 585 39.09 12.84 4.11
C GLU A 585 39.79 13.61 5.24
N PHE A 586 40.46 12.91 6.16
CA PHE A 586 41.26 13.57 7.20
C PHE A 586 42.39 14.41 6.63
N LYS A 587 43.11 13.93 5.60
CA LYS A 587 44.13 14.74 4.91
C LYS A 587 43.54 16.00 4.29
N SER A 588 42.33 15.92 3.73
CA SER A 588 41.64 17.08 3.16
C SER A 588 41.28 18.14 4.20
N LEU A 589 41.04 17.71 5.45
CA LEU A 589 40.82 18.57 6.61
C LEU A 589 42.12 19.04 7.27
N VAL A 590 43.29 18.82 6.64
CA VAL A 590 44.61 19.17 7.18
C VAL A 590 44.92 18.43 8.49
N LEU A 591 44.31 17.25 8.69
CA LEU A 591 44.68 16.33 9.74
C LEU A 591 45.74 15.36 9.20
N TYR A 592 46.74 15.04 10.01
CA TYR A 592 47.81 14.10 9.65
C TYR A 592 47.55 12.71 10.26
N PRO A 593 46.91 11.77 9.53
CA PRO A 593 46.58 10.46 10.08
C PRO A 593 47.79 9.52 10.00
N GLN A 594 48.60 9.50 11.06
CA GLN A 594 49.77 8.63 11.16
C GLN A 594 49.39 7.19 11.52
N LEU A 595 49.66 6.23 10.62
CA LEU A 595 49.53 4.79 10.91
C LEU A 595 50.81 4.27 11.57
N LYS A 596 50.71 3.79 12.82
CA LYS A 596 51.82 3.16 13.53
C LYS A 596 51.81 1.66 13.27
N LEU A 597 52.76 1.19 12.45
CA LEU A 597 52.85 -0.21 12.07
C LEU A 597 53.46 -1.04 13.20
N LYS A 598 52.94 -2.27 13.36
CA LYS A 598 53.48 -3.29 14.28
C LYS A 598 53.60 -4.61 13.54
N THR A 599 54.52 -5.45 13.99
CA THR A 599 54.62 -6.82 13.50
C THR A 599 53.35 -7.59 13.84
N LYS A 600 52.96 -8.49 12.95
CA LYS A 600 51.77 -9.35 13.08
C LYS A 600 51.91 -10.40 14.22
N TYR A 601 53.13 -10.55 14.74
CA TYR A 601 53.52 -11.48 15.79
C TYR A 601 54.12 -10.71 16.96
#